data_AF-A0A1D7QIA5-F1
#
_entry.id   AF-A0A1D7QIA5-F1
#
_cell.length_a   1.000
_cell.length_b   1.000
_cell.length_c   1.000
_cell.angle_alpha   90.00
_cell.angle_beta   90.00
_cell.angle_gamma   90.00
#
_symmetry.space_group_name_H-M   'P 1'
#
loop_
_entity.id
_entity.type
_entity.pdbx_description
1 polymer ?
#
loop_
_entity_poly.entity_id
_entity_poly.type
_entity_poly.pdbx_seq_one_letter_code
_entity_poly.pdbx_strand_id
1 'polypeptide(L)'
;MKFWNVLIILRIIFLLFFAIGLPLILHYAGNHHQSDYQMIHTSANEAFILLGLGTALWFIVFIYYIKEFLINLLLKKNDTIQLLECGEKRKGTASYEFEFMDSKPYQRHFEVGNTIGIDGQVGNTKTIVLTAIGLLLLIALAAGILVYTYINESRGYGWRYLYFWHPYIMIPGSFILYLGFLFGTANDVFSKYLDKFVKP
;
A
#
# COMPACT_ATOMS: atom_id res chain seq x y z
N MET A 1 13.94 19.23 -11.85
CA MET A 1 13.47 18.22 -10.87
C MET A 1 14.42 18.22 -9.68
N LYS A 2 13.92 18.19 -8.44
CA LYS A 2 14.78 18.11 -7.24
C LYS A 2 15.56 16.79 -7.29
N PHE A 3 16.87 16.80 -7.05
CA PHE A 3 17.76 15.62 -7.05
C PHE A 3 17.19 14.45 -6.22
N TRP A 4 16.57 14.78 -5.10
CA TRP A 4 15.86 13.83 -4.23
C TRP A 4 14.69 13.10 -4.91
N ASN A 5 13.95 13.75 -5.80
CA ASN A 5 12.85 13.11 -6.51
C ASN A 5 13.38 12.05 -7.51
N VAL A 6 14.55 12.30 -8.11
CA VAL A 6 15.20 11.35 -9.02
C VAL A 6 15.63 10.08 -8.27
N LEU A 7 16.20 10.23 -7.07
CA LEU A 7 16.57 9.10 -6.21
C LEU A 7 15.34 8.27 -5.79
N ILE A 8 14.23 8.93 -5.47
CA ILE A 8 12.96 8.24 -5.12
C ILE A 8 12.44 7.46 -6.33
N ILE A 9 12.40 8.08 -7.50
CA ILE A 9 11.93 7.42 -8.74
C ILE A 9 12.83 6.22 -9.08
N LEU A 10 14.15 6.38 -9.00
CA LEU A 10 15.11 5.31 -9.22
C LEU A 10 14.86 4.13 -8.26
N ARG A 11 14.59 4.42 -6.99
CA ARG A 11 14.29 3.38 -5.99
C ARG A 11 13.00 2.63 -6.30
N ILE A 12 11.96 3.33 -6.76
CA ILE A 12 10.69 2.71 -7.16
C ILE A 12 10.87 1.83 -8.40
N ILE A 13 11.59 2.31 -9.41
CA ILE A 13 11.88 1.54 -10.63
C ILE A 13 12.70 0.29 -10.28
N PHE A 14 13.72 0.45 -9.45
CA PHE A 14 14.54 -0.67 -8.97
C PHE A 14 13.70 -1.72 -8.23
N LEU A 15 12.78 -1.29 -7.36
CA LEU A 15 11.85 -2.20 -6.68
C LEU A 15 10.89 -2.90 -7.66
N LEU A 16 10.33 -2.17 -8.62
CA LEU A 16 9.43 -2.75 -9.62
C LEU A 16 10.14 -3.79 -10.48
N PHE A 17 11.38 -3.49 -10.88
CA PHE A 17 12.22 -4.42 -11.61
C PHE A 17 12.52 -5.67 -10.79
N PHE A 18 12.94 -5.54 -9.53
CA PHE A 18 13.32 -6.71 -8.74
C PHE A 18 12.14 -7.53 -8.21
N ALA A 19 11.00 -6.90 -7.92
CA ALA A 19 9.83 -7.59 -7.41
C ALA A 19 9.01 -8.26 -8.51
N ILE A 20 8.98 -7.68 -9.71
CA ILE A 20 8.14 -8.17 -10.83
C ILE A 20 9.01 -8.60 -12.01
N GLY A 21 9.88 -7.71 -12.48
CA GLY A 21 10.71 -7.95 -13.68
C GLY A 21 11.65 -9.14 -13.54
N LEU A 22 12.40 -9.23 -12.45
CA LEU A 22 13.40 -10.28 -12.24
C LEU A 22 12.75 -11.68 -12.12
N PRO A 23 11.70 -11.89 -11.30
CA PRO A 23 11.00 -13.18 -11.28
C PRO A 23 10.45 -13.60 -12.65
N LEU A 24 9.89 -12.66 -13.41
CA LEU A 24 9.41 -12.92 -14.77
C LEU A 24 10.56 -13.31 -15.71
N ILE A 25 11.65 -12.54 -15.73
CA ILE A 25 12.81 -12.83 -16.57
C ILE A 25 13.41 -14.18 -16.20
N LEU A 26 13.60 -14.49 -14.92
CA LEU A 26 14.14 -15.78 -14.48
C LEU A 26 13.25 -16.96 -14.92
N HIS A 27 11.93 -16.79 -14.84
CA HIS A 27 10.97 -17.83 -15.24
C HIS A 27 10.95 -18.07 -16.76
N TYR A 28 10.90 -17.00 -17.55
CA TYR A 28 10.73 -17.10 -19.01
C TYR A 28 12.04 -17.20 -19.79
N ALA A 29 13.13 -16.61 -19.29
CA ALA A 29 14.45 -16.69 -19.93
C ALA A 29 15.25 -17.91 -19.44
N GLY A 30 15.03 -18.34 -18.20
CA GLY A 30 15.43 -19.67 -17.79
C GLY A 30 14.52 -20.66 -18.49
N ASN A 31 15.06 -21.73 -19.08
CA ASN A 31 14.26 -22.85 -19.59
C ASN A 31 13.64 -23.65 -18.42
N HIS A 32 13.10 -22.97 -17.41
CA HIS A 32 12.60 -23.49 -16.15
C HIS A 32 11.12 -23.88 -16.23
N HIS A 33 10.55 -23.88 -17.43
CA HIS A 33 9.24 -24.48 -17.66
C HIS A 33 9.28 -25.93 -17.22
N GLN A 34 8.33 -26.29 -16.36
CA GLN A 34 8.19 -27.67 -15.93
C GLN A 34 7.93 -28.53 -17.17
N SER A 35 8.71 -29.60 -17.35
CA SER A 35 8.50 -30.49 -18.49
C SER A 35 7.22 -31.32 -18.28
N ASP A 36 6.62 -31.81 -19.35
CA ASP A 36 5.42 -32.65 -19.25
C ASP A 36 5.68 -33.87 -18.34
N TYR A 37 6.89 -34.44 -18.39
CA TYR A 37 7.34 -35.48 -17.46
C TYR A 37 7.24 -35.04 -15.99
N GLN A 38 7.78 -33.87 -15.65
CA GLN A 38 7.72 -33.34 -14.29
C GLN A 38 6.29 -33.08 -13.85
N MET A 39 5.41 -32.54 -14.71
CA MET A 39 4.00 -32.29 -14.35
C MET A 39 3.21 -33.57 -14.12
N ILE A 40 3.50 -34.63 -14.87
CA ILE A 40 2.86 -35.95 -14.72
C ILE A 40 3.27 -36.60 -13.38
N HIS A 41 4.55 -36.46 -13.01
CA HIS A 41 5.10 -37.05 -11.79
C HIS A 41 4.91 -36.18 -10.53
N THR A 42 4.63 -34.90 -10.67
CA THR A 42 4.24 -34.03 -9.55
C THR A 42 2.87 -34.44 -9.03
N SER A 43 2.81 -34.69 -7.72
CA SER A 43 1.56 -35.02 -7.05
C SER A 43 0.61 -33.82 -7.06
N ALA A 44 -0.69 -34.06 -7.22
CA ALA A 44 -1.68 -32.98 -7.16
C ALA A 44 -1.63 -32.26 -5.80
N ASN A 45 -1.31 -32.98 -4.73
CA ASN A 45 -1.20 -32.42 -3.38
C ASN A 45 -0.09 -31.36 -3.29
N GLU A 46 1.09 -31.64 -3.84
CA GLU A 46 2.19 -30.66 -3.86
C GLU A 46 1.79 -29.37 -4.60
N ALA A 47 1.12 -29.50 -5.74
CA ALA A 47 0.63 -28.36 -6.50
C ALA A 47 -0.37 -27.51 -5.71
N PHE A 48 -1.29 -28.14 -4.96
CA PHE A 48 -2.22 -27.43 -4.10
C PHE A 48 -1.55 -26.77 -2.89
N ILE A 49 -0.52 -27.41 -2.31
CA ILE A 49 0.28 -26.80 -1.24
C ILE A 49 0.98 -25.54 -1.76
N LEU A 50 1.58 -25.60 -2.95
CA LEU A 50 2.26 -24.46 -3.58
C LEU A 50 1.29 -23.35 -3.98
N LEU A 51 0.12 -23.70 -4.52
CA LEU A 51 -0.95 -22.75 -4.80
C LEU A 51 -1.41 -22.05 -3.50
N GLY A 52 -1.63 -22.82 -2.44
CA GLY A 52 -1.98 -22.29 -1.12
C GLY A 52 -0.91 -21.38 -0.55
N LEU A 53 0.37 -21.77 -0.67
CA LEU A 53 1.51 -20.96 -0.23
C LEU A 53 1.58 -19.63 -0.99
N GLY A 54 1.49 -19.66 -2.32
CA GLY A 54 1.49 -18.44 -3.13
C GLY A 54 0.31 -17.53 -2.78
N THR A 55 -0.88 -18.11 -2.59
CA THR A 55 -2.07 -17.37 -2.18
C THR A 55 -1.88 -16.72 -0.81
N ALA A 56 -1.29 -17.43 0.16
CA ALA A 56 -0.99 -16.90 1.48
C ALA A 56 0.02 -15.74 1.42
N LEU A 57 1.06 -15.85 0.59
CA LEU A 57 2.02 -14.76 0.38
C LEU A 57 1.34 -13.52 -0.20
N TRP A 58 0.45 -13.67 -1.19
CA TRP A 58 -0.35 -12.56 -1.71
C TRP A 58 -1.24 -11.92 -0.65
N PHE A 59 -1.87 -12.71 0.21
CA PHE A 59 -2.65 -12.17 1.34
C PHE A 59 -1.80 -11.35 2.30
N ILE A 60 -0.57 -11.77 2.61
CA ILE A 60 0.36 -10.99 3.44
C ILE A 60 0.66 -9.64 2.77
N VAL A 61 0.93 -9.64 1.46
CA VAL A 61 1.17 -8.41 0.69
C VAL A 61 -0.07 -7.49 0.71
N PHE A 62 -1.28 -8.05 0.51
CA PHE A 62 -2.52 -7.28 0.59
C PHE A 62 -2.74 -6.69 1.98
N ILE A 63 -2.61 -7.50 3.04
CA ILE A 63 -2.78 -7.04 4.43
C ILE A 63 -1.80 -5.90 4.71
N TYR A 64 -0.54 -6.03 4.31
CA TYR A 64 0.44 -4.99 4.47
C TYR A 64 0.04 -3.70 3.72
N TYR A 65 -0.35 -3.82 2.45
CA TYR A 65 -0.79 -2.68 1.65
C TYR A 65 -1.99 -1.95 2.28
N ILE A 66 -3.00 -2.70 2.73
CA ILE A 66 -4.18 -2.14 3.40
C ILE A 66 -3.79 -1.47 4.72
N LYS A 67 -2.96 -2.11 5.54
CA LYS A 67 -2.53 -1.56 6.84
C LYS A 67 -1.73 -0.28 6.67
N GLU A 68 -0.72 -0.32 5.83
CA GLU A 68 0.21 0.80 5.63
C GLU A 68 -0.50 2.01 4.99
N PHE A 69 -1.50 1.77 4.16
CA PHE A 69 -2.12 2.83 3.38
C PHE A 69 -3.53 3.22 3.84
N LEU A 70 -4.46 2.26 3.97
CA LEU A 70 -5.85 2.57 4.34
C LEU A 70 -6.00 2.92 5.82
N ILE A 71 -5.39 2.14 6.71
CA ILE A 71 -5.53 2.35 8.16
C ILE A 71 -4.80 3.65 8.58
N ASN A 72 -3.57 3.86 8.10
CA ASN A 72 -2.82 5.09 8.37
C ASN A 72 -3.55 6.35 7.86
N LEU A 73 -4.27 6.26 6.74
CA LEU A 73 -5.01 7.39 6.18
C LEU A 73 -6.32 7.66 6.92
N LEU A 74 -7.00 6.61 7.43
CA LEU A 74 -8.22 6.75 8.23
C LEU A 74 -7.93 7.22 9.66
N LEU A 75 -6.87 6.72 10.31
CA LEU A 75 -6.52 7.12 11.67
C LEU A 75 -6.11 8.59 11.77
N LYS A 76 -5.42 9.12 10.76
CA LYS A 76 -5.03 10.54 10.71
C LYS A 76 -6.22 11.51 10.65
N LYS A 77 -7.41 11.02 10.27
CA LYS A 77 -8.65 11.81 10.19
C LYS A 77 -9.39 11.89 11.54
N ASN A 78 -9.14 10.98 12.48
CA ASN A 78 -9.84 10.97 13.76
C ASN A 78 -9.26 11.96 14.79
N ASP A 79 -7.95 12.26 14.70
CA ASP A 79 -7.32 13.27 15.56
C ASP A 79 -7.87 14.69 15.31
N THR A 80 -8.24 15.02 14.06
CA THR A 80 -8.88 16.31 13.75
C THR A 80 -10.31 16.41 14.27
N ILE A 81 -11.03 15.29 14.38
CA ILE A 81 -12.38 15.27 14.96
C ILE A 81 -12.32 15.44 16.48
N GLN A 82 -11.31 14.86 17.15
CA GLN A 82 -11.08 15.13 18.58
C GLN A 82 -10.76 16.61 18.87
N LEU A 83 -10.08 17.31 17.96
CA LEU A 83 -9.84 18.75 18.11
C LEU A 83 -11.10 19.61 17.92
N LEU A 84 -12.04 19.18 17.08
CA LEU A 84 -13.36 19.81 16.92
C LEU A 84 -14.27 19.53 18.11
N GLU A 85 -14.25 18.32 18.66
CA GLU A 85 -15.07 17.93 19.81
C GLU A 85 -14.59 18.58 21.12
N CYS A 86 -13.28 18.84 21.26
CA CYS A 86 -12.72 19.61 22.38
C CYS A 86 -13.06 21.12 22.31
N GLY A 87 -13.55 21.59 21.16
CA GLY A 87 -13.89 23.00 20.91
C GLY A 87 -15.26 23.44 21.42
N GLU A 88 -16.20 22.52 21.68
CA GLU A 88 -17.57 22.92 22.02
C GLU A 88 -18.29 21.94 22.95
N LYS A 89 -18.05 22.07 24.26
CA LYS A 89 -19.10 21.92 25.30
C LYS A 89 -18.75 22.73 26.56
N ARG A 90 -19.00 24.04 26.54
CA ARG A 90 -19.35 24.76 27.78
C ARG A 90 -20.87 24.78 27.93
N LYS A 91 -21.43 23.70 28.48
CA LYS A 91 -22.76 23.74 29.09
C LYS A 91 -22.62 24.39 30.46
N GLY A 92 -22.99 25.65 30.56
CA GLY A 92 -23.14 26.37 31.81
C GLY A 92 -23.92 27.65 31.53
N THR A 93 -25.20 27.64 31.86
CA THR A 93 -26.08 28.82 31.82
C THR A 93 -25.57 29.84 32.83
N ALA A 94 -24.72 30.75 32.38
CA ALA A 94 -24.46 32.01 33.03
C ALA A 94 -24.51 33.08 31.94
N SER A 95 -25.61 33.82 31.88
CA SER A 95 -25.78 34.96 30.99
C SER A 95 -24.83 36.06 31.43
N TYR A 96 -23.62 36.05 30.86
CA TYR A 96 -22.75 37.22 30.82
C TYR A 96 -22.95 37.86 29.45
N GLU A 97 -23.35 39.13 29.45
CA GLU A 97 -23.36 39.97 28.26
C GLU A 97 -21.90 40.20 27.86
N PHE A 98 -21.39 39.29 27.03
CA PHE A 98 -20.07 39.42 26.43
C PHE A 98 -20.25 40.20 25.14
N GLU A 99 -19.75 41.43 25.11
CA GLU A 99 -19.68 42.23 23.90
C GLU A 99 -18.73 41.53 22.93
N PHE A 100 -19.29 40.73 22.03
CA PHE A 100 -18.54 39.95 21.06
C PHE A 100 -17.98 40.91 20.01
N MET A 101 -16.80 41.47 20.31
CA MET A 101 -16.03 42.26 19.35
C MET A 101 -15.53 41.34 18.25
N ASP A 102 -16.22 41.37 17.11
CA ASP A 102 -15.78 40.69 15.90
C ASP A 102 -14.41 41.24 15.50
N SER A 103 -13.40 40.37 15.52
CA SER A 103 -12.02 40.74 15.17
C SER A 103 -11.87 41.25 13.73
N LYS A 104 -12.85 40.98 12.84
CA LYS A 104 -12.82 41.35 11.41
C LYS A 104 -14.23 41.70 10.87
N PRO A 105 -14.83 42.82 11.31
CA PRO A 105 -16.22 43.16 11.00
C PRO A 105 -16.47 43.40 9.50
N TYR A 106 -15.43 43.75 8.74
CA TYR A 106 -15.51 43.93 7.29
C TYR A 106 -15.79 42.64 6.52
N GLN A 107 -15.59 41.47 7.13
CA GLN A 107 -15.81 40.17 6.47
C GLN A 107 -17.27 39.70 6.54
N ARG A 108 -18.14 40.42 7.28
CA ARG A 108 -19.60 40.22 7.30
C ARG A 108 -20.02 38.75 7.46
N HIS A 109 -19.31 38.00 8.29
CA HIS A 109 -19.49 36.54 8.44
C HIS A 109 -20.89 36.13 8.89
N PHE A 110 -21.65 37.07 9.46
CA PHE A 110 -22.97 36.85 10.06
C PHE A 110 -24.11 37.55 9.30
N GLU A 111 -23.84 38.16 8.14
CA GLU A 111 -24.91 38.71 7.30
C GLU A 111 -25.68 37.57 6.58
N VAL A 112 -27.02 37.65 6.61
CA VAL A 112 -27.91 36.70 5.95
C VAL A 112 -27.63 36.71 4.44
N GLY A 113 -27.06 35.62 3.94
CA GLY A 113 -26.63 35.47 2.54
C GLY A 113 -25.13 35.22 2.37
N ASN A 114 -24.32 35.44 3.40
CA ASN A 114 -22.90 35.06 3.38
C ASN A 114 -22.78 33.56 3.73
N THR A 115 -22.44 32.73 2.74
CA THR A 115 -22.17 31.32 3.00
C THR A 115 -20.85 31.22 3.74
N ILE A 116 -20.91 30.87 5.03
CA ILE A 116 -19.76 30.41 5.78
C ILE A 116 -19.23 29.23 4.97
N GLY A 117 -18.11 29.43 4.28
CA GLY A 117 -17.40 28.36 3.61
C GLY A 117 -16.92 27.41 4.69
N ILE A 118 -17.76 26.46 5.06
CA ILE A 118 -17.30 25.22 5.68
C ILE A 118 -16.49 24.59 4.57
N ASP A 119 -15.21 25.00 4.49
CA ASP A 119 -14.20 24.36 3.68
C ASP A 119 -14.00 23.01 4.35
N GLY A 120 -14.99 22.13 4.12
CA GLY A 120 -15.07 20.80 4.64
C GLY A 120 -13.88 20.11 4.06
N GLN A 121 -12.81 20.12 4.85
CA GLN A 121 -11.49 19.63 4.55
C GLN A 121 -11.65 18.36 3.72
N VAL A 122 -11.54 18.52 2.40
CA VAL A 122 -11.76 17.46 1.41
C VAL A 122 -10.64 16.47 1.67
N GLY A 123 -10.91 15.53 2.57
CA GLY A 123 -9.94 14.64 3.17
C GLY A 123 -9.31 13.81 2.07
N ASN A 124 -8.17 14.30 1.59
CA ASN A 124 -7.30 13.74 0.56
C ASN A 124 -7.96 12.70 -0.37
N THR A 125 -9.08 13.07 -0.99
CA THR A 125 -9.93 12.16 -1.81
C THR A 125 -9.12 11.58 -2.96
N LYS A 126 -8.21 12.39 -3.52
CA LYS A 126 -7.24 11.97 -4.52
C LYS A 126 -6.37 10.81 -4.03
N THR A 127 -5.81 10.91 -2.82
CA THR A 127 -4.97 9.85 -2.26
C THR A 127 -5.78 8.57 -1.99
N ILE A 128 -7.01 8.67 -1.48
CA ILE A 128 -7.89 7.50 -1.29
C ILE A 128 -8.16 6.80 -2.63
N VAL A 129 -8.55 7.57 -3.66
CA VAL A 129 -8.82 7.04 -5.00
C VAL A 129 -7.57 6.39 -5.60
N LEU A 130 -6.41 7.05 -5.51
CA LEU A 130 -5.12 6.50 -5.93
C LEU A 130 -4.78 5.19 -5.21
N THR A 131 -5.10 5.09 -3.92
CA THR A 131 -4.92 3.86 -3.12
C THR A 131 -5.80 2.73 -3.64
N ALA A 132 -7.08 3.03 -3.84
CA ALA A 132 -8.05 2.03 -4.28
C ALA A 132 -7.67 1.50 -5.68
N ILE A 133 -7.25 2.40 -6.57
CA ILE A 133 -6.71 2.03 -7.88
C ILE A 133 -5.46 1.16 -7.71
N GLY A 134 -4.53 1.52 -6.83
CA GLY A 134 -3.33 0.72 -6.57
C GLY A 134 -3.64 -0.68 -6.04
N LEU A 135 -4.60 -0.82 -5.13
CA LEU A 135 -5.09 -2.10 -4.64
C LEU A 135 -5.73 -2.93 -5.76
N LEU A 136 -6.59 -2.31 -6.57
CA LEU A 136 -7.23 -2.98 -7.71
C LEU A 136 -6.19 -3.47 -8.71
N LEU A 137 -5.18 -2.67 -9.01
CA LEU A 137 -4.07 -3.08 -9.89
C LEU A 137 -3.27 -4.24 -9.30
N LEU A 138 -3.05 -4.24 -7.98
CA LEU A 138 -2.33 -5.32 -7.31
C LEU A 138 -3.11 -6.63 -7.32
N ILE A 139 -4.43 -6.58 -7.09
CA ILE A 139 -5.33 -7.74 -7.20
C ILE A 139 -5.37 -8.23 -8.66
N ALA A 140 -5.52 -7.32 -9.62
CA ALA A 140 -5.52 -7.64 -11.03
C ALA A 140 -4.19 -8.28 -11.46
N LEU A 141 -3.06 -7.85 -10.90
CA LEU A 141 -1.76 -8.45 -11.14
C LEU A 141 -1.67 -9.87 -10.56
N ALA A 142 -2.09 -10.08 -9.31
CA ALA A 142 -2.09 -11.40 -8.68
C ALA A 142 -2.97 -12.40 -9.45
N ALA A 143 -4.21 -12.00 -9.78
CA ALA A 143 -5.14 -12.81 -10.54
C ALA A 143 -4.69 -12.99 -11.99
N GLY A 144 -4.20 -11.92 -12.62
CA GLY A 144 -3.73 -11.91 -14.01
C GLY A 144 -2.57 -12.86 -14.23
N ILE A 145 -1.58 -12.87 -13.31
CA ILE A 145 -0.46 -13.83 -13.37
C ILE A 145 -1.00 -15.25 -13.26
N LEU A 146 -1.86 -15.52 -12.28
CA LEU A 146 -2.39 -16.87 -12.05
C LEU A 146 -3.19 -17.39 -13.26
N VAL A 147 -4.04 -16.55 -13.85
CA VAL A 147 -4.85 -16.89 -15.04
C VAL A 147 -3.97 -17.04 -16.27
N TYR A 148 -3.03 -16.13 -16.49
CA TYR A 148 -2.13 -16.17 -17.65
C TYR A 148 -1.30 -17.46 -17.66
N THR A 149 -0.71 -17.82 -16.53
CA THR A 149 0.11 -19.03 -16.46
C THR A 149 -0.74 -20.29 -16.47
N TYR A 150 -1.96 -20.25 -15.92
CA TYR A 150 -2.90 -21.38 -16.06
C TYR A 150 -3.21 -21.67 -17.54
N ILE A 151 -3.52 -20.64 -18.34
CA ILE A 151 -3.86 -20.82 -19.76
C ILE A 151 -2.65 -21.33 -20.56
N ASN A 152 -1.46 -20.79 -20.30
CA ASN A 152 -0.28 -21.06 -21.13
C ASN A 152 0.57 -22.25 -20.67
N GLU A 153 0.60 -22.54 -19.37
CA GLU A 153 1.52 -23.52 -18.77
C GLU A 153 0.81 -24.78 -18.24
N SER A 154 -0.49 -24.73 -17.94
CA SER A 154 -1.21 -25.89 -17.39
C SER A 154 -1.20 -27.08 -18.35
N ARG A 155 -1.30 -26.85 -19.66
CA ARG A 155 -1.34 -27.88 -20.73
C ARG A 155 -2.34 -29.02 -20.46
N GLY A 156 -3.38 -28.77 -19.64
CA GLY A 156 -4.37 -29.78 -19.23
C GLY A 156 -4.01 -30.58 -17.97
N TYR A 157 -2.85 -30.34 -17.35
CA TYR A 157 -2.41 -30.99 -16.10
C TYR A 157 -2.93 -30.29 -14.82
N GLY A 158 -3.85 -29.33 -14.95
CA GLY A 158 -4.43 -28.61 -13.83
C GLY A 158 -3.43 -27.66 -13.20
N TRP A 159 -3.30 -27.66 -11.86
CA TRP A 159 -2.38 -26.78 -11.12
C TRP A 159 -0.94 -27.30 -11.04
N ARG A 160 -0.63 -28.45 -11.64
CA ARG A 160 0.66 -29.14 -11.50
C ARG A 160 1.85 -28.44 -12.16
N TYR A 161 1.59 -27.38 -12.91
CA TYR A 161 2.62 -26.48 -13.47
C TYR A 161 3.17 -25.50 -12.42
N LEU A 162 2.55 -25.40 -11.23
CA LEU A 162 3.06 -24.58 -10.13
C LEU A 162 4.21 -25.31 -9.44
N TYR A 163 5.39 -24.69 -9.52
CA TYR A 163 6.59 -25.06 -8.79
C TYR A 163 7.11 -23.84 -8.00
N PHE A 164 8.06 -24.06 -7.10
CA PHE A 164 8.53 -23.05 -6.16
C PHE A 164 9.01 -21.74 -6.82
N TRP A 165 9.67 -21.82 -7.97
CA TRP A 165 10.21 -20.65 -8.69
C TRP A 165 9.20 -19.94 -9.59
N HIS A 166 7.95 -20.41 -9.61
CA HIS A 166 6.92 -19.83 -10.45
C HIS A 166 6.64 -18.36 -10.03
N PRO A 167 6.41 -17.42 -10.97
CA PRO A 167 6.21 -15.99 -10.70
C PRO A 167 5.14 -15.71 -9.66
N TYR A 168 4.07 -16.51 -9.65
CA TYR A 168 2.98 -16.40 -8.67
C TYR A 168 3.46 -16.48 -7.20
N ILE A 169 4.52 -17.25 -6.93
CA ILE A 169 5.12 -17.42 -5.58
C ILE A 169 6.28 -16.44 -5.40
N MET A 170 7.14 -16.31 -6.41
CA MET A 170 8.36 -15.50 -6.33
C MET A 170 8.09 -14.00 -6.24
N ILE A 171 7.05 -13.49 -6.90
CA ILE A 171 6.70 -12.07 -6.88
C ILE A 171 6.28 -11.61 -5.47
N PRO A 172 5.27 -12.20 -4.82
CA PRO A 172 4.91 -11.77 -3.47
C PRO A 172 6.01 -12.10 -2.45
N GLY A 173 6.75 -13.21 -2.62
CA GLY A 173 7.89 -13.55 -1.77
C GLY A 173 9.01 -12.52 -1.83
N SER A 174 9.42 -12.12 -3.03
CA SER A 174 10.42 -11.06 -3.23
C SER A 174 9.93 -9.73 -2.66
N PHE A 175 8.65 -9.37 -2.87
CA PHE A 175 8.08 -8.16 -2.30
C PHE A 175 8.20 -8.12 -0.77
N ILE A 176 7.85 -9.21 -0.08
CA ILE A 176 7.96 -9.33 1.38
C ILE A 176 9.42 -9.21 1.83
N LEU A 177 10.34 -9.89 1.15
CA LEU A 177 11.78 -9.83 1.48
C LEU A 177 12.33 -8.42 1.30
N TYR A 178 12.00 -7.74 0.20
CA TYR A 178 12.41 -6.36 -0.05
C TYR A 178 11.86 -5.41 0.99
N LEU A 179 10.60 -5.60 1.37
CA LEU A 179 9.95 -4.77 2.36
C LEU A 179 10.56 -4.97 3.74
N GLY A 180 10.79 -6.21 4.17
CA GLY A 180 11.47 -6.54 5.43
C GLY A 180 12.92 -6.03 5.47
N PHE A 181 13.66 -6.21 4.37
CA PHE A 181 15.04 -5.76 4.28
C PHE A 181 15.16 -4.23 4.32
N LEU A 182 14.36 -3.52 3.52
CA LEU A 182 14.43 -2.06 3.45
C LEU A 182 13.85 -1.36 4.69
N PHE A 183 12.74 -1.81 5.25
CA PHE A 183 12.21 -1.18 6.47
C PHE A 183 13.00 -1.54 7.72
N GLY A 184 13.52 -2.77 7.82
CA GLY A 184 14.29 -3.22 8.97
C GLY A 184 15.68 -2.56 9.06
N THR A 185 16.42 -2.53 7.94
CA THR A 185 17.79 -1.99 7.94
C THR A 185 17.86 -0.49 7.78
N ALA A 186 16.99 0.13 6.97
CA ALA A 186 17.08 1.57 6.73
C ALA A 186 16.67 2.38 7.96
N ASN A 187 15.65 1.96 8.72
CA ASN A 187 15.22 2.69 9.91
C ASN A 187 16.23 2.56 11.07
N ASP A 188 16.87 1.40 11.21
CA ASP A 188 17.86 1.18 12.26
C ASP A 188 19.18 1.92 11.97
N VAL A 189 19.65 1.89 10.71
CA VAL A 189 20.85 2.64 10.31
C VAL A 189 20.59 4.15 10.31
N PHE A 190 19.45 4.59 9.79
CA PHE A 190 19.14 6.03 9.68
C PHE A 190 18.87 6.68 11.04
N SER A 191 18.22 5.97 11.98
CA SER A 191 18.06 6.46 13.36
C SER A 191 19.41 6.58 14.06
N LYS A 192 20.32 5.61 13.87
CA LYS A 192 21.67 5.63 14.43
C LYS A 192 22.56 6.73 13.87
N TYR A 193 22.38 7.07 12.59
CA TYR A 193 23.08 8.21 11.97
C TYR A 193 22.48 9.56 12.39
N LEU A 194 21.16 9.69 12.49
CA LEU A 194 20.52 10.93 12.94
C LEU A 194 20.77 11.24 14.42
N ASP A 195 20.80 10.24 15.30
CA ASP A 195 21.16 10.45 16.72
C ASP A 195 22.59 11.01 16.87
N LYS A 196 23.46 10.71 15.90
CA LYS A 196 24.83 11.23 15.85
C LYS A 196 24.93 12.70 15.40
N PHE A 197 23.92 13.22 14.71
CA PHE A 197 23.84 14.63 14.28
C PHE A 197 22.94 15.50 15.18
N VAL A 198 22.12 14.89 16.03
CA VAL A 198 21.19 15.56 16.95
C VAL A 198 21.78 15.75 18.36
N LYS A 199 22.93 15.13 18.68
CA LYS A 199 23.66 15.45 19.92
C LYS A 199 24.56 16.68 19.68
N PRO A 200 24.42 17.74 20.51
CA PRO A 200 25.23 18.97 20.40
C PRO A 200 26.70 18.72 20.72
#